data_AF-A0A222SGZ5-F1
#
_entry.id   AF-A0A222SGZ5-F1
#
_cell.length_a   1.000
_cell.length_b   1.000
_cell.length_c   1.000
_cell.angle_alpha   90.00
_cell.angle_beta   90.00
_cell.angle_gamma   90.00
#
_symmetry.space_group_name_H-M   'P 1'
#
loop_
_entity.id
_entity.type
_entity.pdbx_description
1 polymer ?
#
loop_
_entity_poly.entity_id
_entity_poly.type
_entity_poly.pdbx_seq_one_letter_code
_entity_poly.pdbx_strand_id
1 'polypeptide(L)'
;MNTSISSIANPGVDRSEALLELLCQITGKESSTIKGSLRGYYRAVPSLLGESFLGSLVSPSAFNTRFKARALSERIFLQAFEAISRWKSWNEPLANVLLREVVPALLGITSMQKRDNDPCFVGLALGRLAEQTGKGRIRLVSLVCPSYQYRRDANGRLWHASGELLPTTGSRFRTVAATLGRIFAPLAEHGVAIDWEFWGYTGETGDPEHLIDIARFVHEHYRADPRRLFDTLGRAAQDMSEQLREEMGRYAINASTGSLDRKFGTAIDDIRSSFSRTFPDQQENITRPKEVESWLNEVCNCGPLIHSFVEQENIYRQNVILEFSEPVVPAALREMLLYTHILDEVRKQGSVVIDTESSSNYMTETLRYLPAPLIFARSGKKAHHEGHGSYTMNIRQPYNIVPG
;
A
#
# COMPACT_ATOMS: atom_id res chain seq x y z
N MET A 1 -27.08 -35.73 -15.43
CA MET A 1 -27.16 -35.55 -13.97
C MET A 1 -26.77 -34.11 -13.66
N ASN A 2 -27.77 -33.25 -13.42
CA ASN A 2 -27.60 -31.84 -13.09
C ASN A 2 -27.57 -31.68 -11.58
N THR A 3 -26.39 -31.47 -10.99
CA THR A 3 -26.28 -31.00 -9.61
C THR A 3 -26.57 -29.51 -9.58
N SER A 4 -27.80 -29.20 -9.16
CA SER A 4 -28.29 -27.85 -8.89
C SER A 4 -27.39 -27.14 -7.86
N ILE A 5 -27.00 -25.90 -8.18
CA ILE A 5 -26.26 -24.96 -7.32
C ILE A 5 -27.04 -24.59 -6.04
N SER A 6 -28.28 -25.08 -5.88
CA SER A 6 -29.06 -24.94 -4.65
C SER A 6 -28.48 -25.71 -3.45
N SER A 7 -27.53 -26.64 -3.63
CA SER A 7 -26.94 -27.40 -2.52
C SER A 7 -25.70 -26.76 -1.86
N ILE A 8 -25.24 -25.60 -2.33
CA ILE A 8 -24.12 -24.85 -1.70
C ILE A 8 -24.64 -23.69 -0.83
N ALA A 9 -25.96 -23.46 -0.81
CA ALA A 9 -26.59 -22.57 0.15
C ALA A 9 -26.72 -23.28 1.51
N ASN A 10 -25.58 -23.45 2.19
CA ASN A 10 -25.60 -23.78 3.61
C ASN A 10 -26.38 -22.68 4.35
N PRO A 11 -27.46 -23.00 5.08
CA PRO A 11 -28.29 -22.03 5.80
C PRO A 11 -27.67 -21.57 7.13
N GLY A 12 -26.36 -21.75 7.30
CA GLY A 12 -25.62 -21.47 8.54
C GLY A 12 -24.77 -20.21 8.53
N VAL A 13 -24.96 -19.30 7.56
CA VAL A 13 -24.47 -17.92 7.75
C VAL A 13 -25.48 -17.29 8.70
N ASP A 14 -25.13 -17.31 10.00
CA ASP A 14 -25.78 -16.47 11.01
C ASP A 14 -26.07 -15.14 10.35
N ARG A 15 -27.35 -14.76 10.35
CA ARG A 15 -27.74 -13.41 10.01
C ARG A 15 -26.97 -12.54 10.99
N SER A 16 -25.85 -11.96 10.57
CA SER A 16 -25.17 -10.93 11.34
C SER A 16 -26.22 -9.85 11.53
N GLU A 17 -26.85 -9.83 12.71
CA GLU A 17 -27.93 -8.90 13.04
C GLU A 17 -27.44 -7.47 12.80
N ALA A 18 -26.16 -7.21 13.09
CA ALA A 18 -25.47 -5.96 12.79
C ALA A 18 -25.45 -5.61 11.29
N LEU A 19 -25.24 -6.59 10.40
CA LEU A 19 -25.31 -6.34 8.95
C LEU A 19 -26.75 -6.09 8.50
N LEU A 20 -27.72 -6.87 8.98
CA LEU A 20 -29.12 -6.68 8.62
C LEU A 20 -29.65 -5.34 9.12
N GLU A 21 -29.30 -4.96 10.34
CA GLU A 21 -29.60 -3.66 10.96
C GLU A 21 -28.99 -2.52 10.15
N LEU A 22 -27.72 -2.62 9.78
CA LEU A 22 -27.06 -1.65 8.91
C LEU A 22 -27.73 -1.55 7.55
N LEU A 23 -28.13 -2.68 6.95
CA LEU A 23 -28.84 -2.67 5.68
C LEU A 23 -30.19 -1.94 5.80
N CYS A 24 -30.87 -2.05 6.94
CA CYS A 24 -32.08 -1.28 7.21
C CYS A 24 -31.76 0.21 7.35
N GLN A 25 -30.68 0.57 8.07
CA GLN A 25 -30.23 1.95 8.25
C GLN A 25 -29.81 2.61 6.93
N ILE A 26 -29.08 1.91 6.06
CA ILE A 26 -28.64 2.41 4.75
C ILE A 26 -29.81 2.60 3.78
N THR A 27 -30.80 1.70 3.82
CA THR A 27 -31.87 1.68 2.80
C THR A 27 -33.16 2.34 3.24
N GLY A 28 -33.32 2.65 4.54
CA GLY A 28 -34.58 3.11 5.12
C GLY A 28 -35.70 2.06 5.06
N LYS A 29 -35.36 0.79 4.82
CA LYS A 29 -36.32 -0.32 4.66
C LYS A 29 -36.37 -1.20 5.90
N GLU A 30 -37.56 -1.71 6.24
CA GLU A 30 -37.72 -2.65 7.36
C GLU A 30 -36.99 -3.97 7.09
N SER A 31 -36.45 -4.59 8.14
CA SER A 31 -35.72 -5.87 8.08
C SER A 31 -36.55 -7.01 7.45
N SER A 32 -37.88 -6.93 7.61
CA SER A 32 -38.88 -7.82 7.02
C SER A 32 -38.91 -7.77 5.48
N THR A 33 -38.54 -6.63 4.88
CA THR A 33 -38.51 -6.38 3.43
C THR A 33 -37.14 -6.67 2.82
N ILE A 34 -36.08 -6.73 3.62
CA ILE A 34 -34.75 -7.22 3.26
C ILE A 34 -34.72 -8.76 3.34
N LYS A 35 -35.83 -9.42 2.96
CA LYS A 35 -35.93 -10.87 2.80
C LYS A 35 -35.46 -11.25 1.41
N GLY A 36 -34.14 -11.44 1.26
CA GLY A 36 -33.62 -11.79 -0.05
C GLY A 36 -32.12 -11.99 -0.14
N SER A 37 -31.48 -12.58 0.89
CA SER A 37 -30.05 -12.91 0.95
C SER A 37 -29.11 -11.70 0.81
N LEU A 38 -27.95 -11.72 1.47
CA LEU A 38 -26.83 -10.81 1.17
C LEU A 38 -26.63 -10.62 -0.35
N ARG A 39 -26.86 -11.70 -1.13
CA ARG A 39 -26.85 -11.77 -2.59
C ARG A 39 -27.80 -10.79 -3.30
N GLY A 40 -28.98 -10.51 -2.73
CA GLY A 40 -29.95 -9.56 -3.28
C GLY A 40 -29.47 -8.10 -3.12
N TYR A 41 -28.82 -7.78 -2.01
CA TYR A 41 -28.22 -6.47 -1.77
C TYR A 41 -26.91 -6.27 -2.56
N TYR A 42 -26.05 -7.30 -2.67
CA TYR A 42 -24.90 -7.30 -3.58
C TYR A 42 -25.29 -7.08 -5.05
N ARG A 43 -26.53 -7.39 -5.44
CA ARG A 43 -27.08 -7.05 -6.77
C ARG A 43 -27.55 -5.59 -6.88
N ALA A 44 -27.92 -4.95 -5.78
CA ALA A 44 -28.39 -3.57 -5.73
C ALA A 44 -27.24 -2.54 -5.62
N VAL A 45 -26.12 -2.91 -4.99
CA VAL A 45 -24.92 -2.05 -4.92
C VAL A 45 -24.46 -1.61 -6.33
N PRO A 46 -24.34 -2.48 -7.35
CA PRO A 46 -24.02 -2.07 -8.72
C PRO A 46 -24.98 -1.04 -9.35
N SER A 47 -26.28 -1.09 -9.02
CA SER A 47 -27.23 -0.05 -9.48
C SER A 47 -27.05 1.28 -8.73
N LEU A 48 -26.59 1.25 -7.48
CA LEU A 48 -26.29 2.45 -6.68
C LEU A 48 -24.91 3.06 -7.02
N LEU A 49 -23.98 2.25 -7.54
CA LEU A 49 -22.64 2.67 -8.01
C LEU A 49 -22.66 3.23 -9.44
N GLY A 50 -23.66 2.85 -10.24
CA GLY A 50 -23.82 3.25 -11.63
C GLY A 50 -24.24 4.71 -11.84
N GLU A 51 -24.62 5.42 -10.77
CA GLU A 51 -25.06 6.82 -10.81
C GLU A 51 -23.92 7.82 -10.44
N SER A 52 -22.68 7.35 -10.26
CA SER A 52 -21.54 8.20 -9.86
C SER A 52 -20.90 9.00 -11.02
N PHE A 53 -20.36 10.17 -10.66
CA PHE A 53 -19.90 11.33 -11.44
C PHE A 53 -18.95 11.12 -12.65
N LEU A 54 -18.51 9.90 -12.98
CA LEU A 54 -17.54 9.64 -14.08
C LEU A 54 -18.19 9.49 -15.47
N GLY A 55 -19.33 10.14 -15.68
CA GLY A 55 -20.27 9.97 -16.79
C GLY A 55 -19.78 10.25 -18.23
N SER A 56 -18.47 10.32 -18.49
CA SER A 56 -17.92 10.36 -19.85
C SER A 56 -16.52 9.77 -20.03
N LEU A 57 -15.73 9.59 -18.97
CA LEU A 57 -14.34 9.10 -19.08
C LEU A 57 -14.21 7.57 -19.15
N VAL A 58 -15.25 6.84 -18.75
CA VAL A 58 -15.25 5.37 -18.76
C VAL A 58 -16.61 4.85 -19.18
N SER A 59 -16.68 4.14 -20.30
CA SER A 59 -17.95 3.60 -20.84
C SER A 59 -18.69 2.76 -19.78
N PRO A 60 -19.93 3.14 -19.40
CA PRO A 60 -20.72 2.44 -18.39
C PRO A 60 -20.99 0.97 -18.70
N SER A 61 -20.90 0.54 -19.96
CA SER A 61 -21.19 -0.84 -20.39
C SER A 61 -19.99 -1.79 -20.21
N ALA A 62 -18.76 -1.31 -20.45
CA ALA A 62 -17.53 -2.04 -20.19
C ALA A 62 -17.21 -2.12 -18.68
N PHE A 63 -17.57 -1.05 -17.94
CA PHE A 63 -17.48 -0.97 -16.49
C PHE A 63 -18.51 -1.88 -15.80
N ASN A 64 -19.77 -1.89 -16.26
CA ASN A 64 -20.85 -2.70 -15.70
C ASN A 64 -20.53 -4.20 -15.70
N THR A 65 -20.04 -4.75 -16.80
CA THR A 65 -20.04 -6.21 -16.99
C THR A 65 -18.89 -6.90 -16.26
N ARG A 66 -17.74 -6.22 -16.12
CA ARG A 66 -16.57 -6.73 -15.39
C ARG A 66 -16.63 -6.47 -13.88
N PHE A 67 -17.29 -5.40 -13.43
CA PHE A 67 -17.63 -5.22 -12.02
C PHE A 67 -18.80 -6.13 -11.59
N LYS A 68 -19.84 -6.35 -12.40
CA LYS A 68 -20.95 -7.28 -12.07
C LYS A 68 -20.50 -8.72 -11.76
N ALA A 69 -19.39 -9.18 -12.32
CA ALA A 69 -18.84 -10.52 -12.06
C ALA A 69 -17.76 -10.56 -10.96
N ARG A 70 -17.28 -9.40 -10.48
CA ARG A 70 -16.17 -9.25 -9.51
C ARG A 70 -16.41 -8.30 -8.33
N ALA A 71 -17.54 -7.60 -8.31
CA ALA A 71 -18.11 -6.90 -7.16
C ALA A 71 -18.44 -7.96 -6.11
N LEU A 72 -17.43 -8.46 -5.39
CA LEU A 72 -16.71 -7.86 -4.26
C LEU A 72 -17.29 -8.60 -3.05
N SER A 73 -16.59 -9.67 -2.65
CA SER A 73 -17.09 -10.60 -1.66
C SER A 73 -17.42 -9.89 -0.34
N GLU A 74 -18.35 -10.46 0.42
CA GLU A 74 -18.53 -10.18 1.85
C GLU A 74 -17.21 -9.93 2.60
N ARG A 75 -16.16 -10.70 2.28
CA ARG A 75 -14.84 -10.56 2.90
C ARG A 75 -14.17 -9.17 2.76
N ILE A 76 -14.54 -8.35 1.76
CA ILE A 76 -13.93 -7.03 1.51
C ILE A 76 -14.79 -5.92 2.10
N PHE A 77 -16.09 -5.89 1.81
CA PHE A 77 -16.95 -4.80 2.26
C PHE A 77 -17.59 -5.01 3.63
N LEU A 78 -17.73 -6.25 4.11
CA LEU A 78 -18.36 -6.52 5.40
C LEU A 78 -17.68 -5.73 6.51
N GLN A 79 -16.36 -5.61 6.49
CA GLN A 79 -15.64 -4.84 7.52
C GLN A 79 -15.97 -3.35 7.48
N ALA A 80 -16.14 -2.74 6.30
CA ALA A 80 -16.58 -1.36 6.18
C ALA A 80 -18.00 -1.21 6.76
N PHE A 81 -18.90 -2.11 6.38
CA PHE A 81 -20.27 -2.12 6.87
C PHE A 81 -20.36 -2.30 8.39
N GLU A 82 -19.67 -3.30 8.95
CA GLU A 82 -19.59 -3.52 10.41
C GLU A 82 -18.97 -2.35 11.16
N ALA A 83 -18.03 -1.62 10.56
CA ALA A 83 -17.48 -0.41 11.17
C ALA A 83 -18.52 0.72 11.21
N ILE A 84 -19.32 0.87 10.14
CA ILE A 84 -20.38 1.89 10.09
C ILE A 84 -21.50 1.60 11.10
N SER A 85 -21.88 0.33 11.28
CA SER A 85 -22.93 -0.02 12.25
C SER A 85 -22.56 0.28 13.70
N ARG A 86 -21.26 0.46 13.98
CA ARG A 86 -20.73 0.84 15.30
C ARG A 86 -20.59 2.35 15.50
N TRP A 87 -20.98 3.17 14.53
CA TRP A 87 -20.96 4.61 14.70
C TRP A 87 -21.90 5.01 15.84
N LYS A 88 -21.47 5.96 16.69
CA LYS A 88 -22.28 6.44 17.82
C LYS A 88 -23.63 7.01 17.38
N SER A 89 -23.66 7.60 16.19
CA SER A 89 -24.86 8.13 15.54
C SER A 89 -24.74 7.90 14.04
N TRP A 90 -25.78 7.32 13.44
CA TRP A 90 -25.84 7.16 11.99
C TRP A 90 -25.83 8.52 11.29
N ASN A 91 -24.92 8.69 10.32
CA ASN A 91 -24.86 9.87 9.46
C ASN A 91 -25.03 9.40 8.02
N GLU A 92 -26.29 9.43 7.55
CA GLU A 92 -26.66 8.96 6.22
C GLU A 92 -25.90 9.66 5.09
N PRO A 93 -25.74 10.99 5.07
CA PRO A 93 -24.92 11.67 4.07
C PRO A 93 -23.48 11.15 4.02
N LEU A 94 -22.80 11.05 5.18
CA LEU A 94 -21.41 10.57 5.23
C LEU A 94 -21.27 9.11 4.79
N ALA A 95 -22.18 8.25 5.23
CA ALA A 95 -22.16 6.85 4.84
C ALA A 95 -22.41 6.69 3.34
N ASN A 96 -23.33 7.47 2.76
CA ASN A 96 -23.57 7.48 1.32
C ASN A 96 -22.34 7.95 0.54
N VAL A 97 -21.71 9.07 0.93
CA VAL A 97 -20.50 9.57 0.27
C VAL A 97 -19.37 8.53 0.32
N LEU A 98 -19.12 7.95 1.49
CA LEU A 98 -18.08 6.93 1.64
C LEU A 98 -18.34 5.71 0.74
N LEU A 99 -19.55 5.16 0.81
CA LEU A 99 -19.88 3.88 0.17
C LEU A 99 -20.17 3.99 -1.33
N ARG A 100 -20.70 5.14 -1.79
CA ARG A 100 -21.12 5.34 -3.19
C ARG A 100 -20.11 6.11 -4.03
N GLU A 101 -19.24 6.90 -3.41
CA GLU A 101 -18.30 7.77 -4.13
C GLU A 101 -16.85 7.36 -3.83
N VAL A 102 -16.42 7.47 -2.58
CA VAL A 102 -14.99 7.32 -2.24
C VAL A 102 -14.49 5.90 -2.42
N VAL A 103 -15.13 4.91 -1.77
CA VAL A 103 -14.68 3.51 -1.88
C VAL A 103 -14.75 3.01 -3.33
N PRO A 104 -15.83 3.24 -4.08
CA PRO A 104 -15.88 2.84 -5.49
C PRO A 104 -14.84 3.52 -6.37
N ALA A 105 -14.57 4.81 -6.17
CA ALA A 105 -13.56 5.52 -6.93
C ALA A 105 -12.15 5.01 -6.61
N LEU A 106 -11.84 4.77 -5.32
CA LEU A 106 -10.60 4.11 -4.89
C LEU A 106 -10.44 2.73 -5.55
N LEU A 107 -11.49 1.90 -5.53
CA LEU A 107 -11.47 0.60 -6.17
C LEU A 107 -11.47 0.67 -7.70
N GLY A 108 -11.91 1.77 -8.30
CA GLY A 108 -11.91 1.99 -9.75
C GLY A 108 -10.52 2.33 -10.31
N ILE A 109 -9.74 3.13 -9.56
CA ILE A 109 -8.33 3.39 -9.89
C ILE A 109 -7.46 2.16 -9.59
N THR A 110 -7.86 1.30 -8.64
CA THR A 110 -7.29 -0.05 -8.57
C THR A 110 -7.77 -0.80 -9.80
N SER A 111 -6.86 -1.23 -10.68
CA SER A 111 -7.20 -2.30 -11.61
C SER A 111 -7.54 -3.55 -10.78
N MET A 112 -8.80 -3.73 -10.38
CA MET A 112 -9.29 -4.99 -9.81
C MET A 112 -9.18 -6.16 -10.80
N GLN A 113 -8.62 -5.93 -11.99
CA GLN A 113 -8.18 -6.99 -12.87
C GLN A 113 -6.93 -7.67 -12.30
N LYS A 114 -7.18 -8.75 -11.55
CA LYS A 114 -6.40 -10.00 -11.54
C LYS A 114 -5.01 -9.87 -10.90
N ARG A 115 -4.85 -10.41 -9.68
CA ARG A 115 -3.58 -10.80 -9.02
C ARG A 115 -2.87 -9.75 -8.13
N ASP A 116 -3.37 -8.51 -8.02
CA ASP A 116 -2.65 -7.45 -7.27
C ASP A 116 -3.49 -6.78 -6.18
N ASN A 117 -4.35 -7.51 -5.46
CA ASN A 117 -4.96 -7.04 -4.22
C ASN A 117 -5.38 -8.24 -3.37
N ASP A 118 -4.81 -8.41 -2.18
CA ASP A 118 -5.28 -9.41 -1.22
C ASP A 118 -6.59 -8.93 -0.56
N PRO A 119 -7.70 -9.67 -0.67
CA PRO A 119 -8.98 -9.30 -0.07
C PRO A 119 -8.91 -9.00 1.43
N CYS A 120 -7.97 -9.63 2.15
CA CYS A 120 -7.77 -9.42 3.58
C CYS A 120 -7.32 -7.98 3.86
N PHE A 121 -6.26 -7.52 3.21
CA PHE A 121 -5.69 -6.18 3.44
C PHE A 121 -6.62 -5.07 2.96
N VAL A 122 -7.29 -5.29 1.82
CA VAL A 122 -8.30 -4.35 1.32
C VAL A 122 -9.50 -4.28 2.29
N GLY A 123 -9.97 -5.42 2.80
CA GLY A 123 -11.03 -5.44 3.82
C GLY A 123 -10.64 -4.64 5.07
N LEU A 124 -9.43 -4.86 5.59
CA LEU A 124 -8.88 -4.12 6.73
C LEU A 124 -8.82 -2.61 6.46
N ALA A 125 -8.38 -2.22 5.26
CA ALA A 125 -8.32 -0.82 4.84
C ALA A 125 -9.70 -0.17 4.79
N LEU A 126 -10.68 -0.81 4.16
CA LEU A 126 -12.03 -0.27 4.04
C LEU A 126 -12.75 -0.22 5.40
N GLY A 127 -12.56 -1.24 6.24
CA GLY A 127 -13.04 -1.24 7.63
C GLY A 127 -12.46 -0.08 8.44
N ARG A 128 -11.15 0.12 8.36
CA ARG A 128 -10.46 1.21 9.05
C ARG A 128 -10.89 2.58 8.53
N LEU A 129 -11.03 2.74 7.22
CA LEU A 129 -11.48 3.97 6.59
C LEU A 129 -12.90 4.34 7.04
N ALA A 130 -13.81 3.37 7.10
CA ALA A 130 -15.17 3.57 7.60
C ALA A 130 -15.21 3.94 9.09
N GLU A 131 -14.42 3.26 9.92
CA GLU A 131 -14.30 3.58 11.34
C GLU A 131 -13.79 5.02 11.55
N GLN A 132 -12.75 5.40 10.81
CA GLN A 132 -12.16 6.74 10.83
C GLN A 132 -13.13 7.82 10.35
N THR A 133 -13.88 7.53 9.28
CA THR A 133 -14.94 8.42 8.76
C THR A 133 -15.99 8.72 9.83
N GLY A 134 -16.46 7.70 10.55
CA GLY A 134 -17.42 7.88 11.65
C GLY A 134 -16.87 8.66 12.85
N LYS A 135 -15.54 8.74 13.00
CA LYS A 135 -14.86 9.58 14.00
C LYS A 135 -14.61 11.00 13.49
N GLY A 136 -14.93 11.30 12.23
CA GLY A 136 -14.70 12.61 11.61
C GLY A 136 -13.24 12.89 11.25
N ARG A 137 -12.36 11.87 11.27
CA ARG A 137 -10.95 12.04 10.91
C ARG A 137 -10.34 10.79 10.29
N ILE A 138 -9.76 10.96 9.11
CA ILE A 138 -9.07 9.93 8.33
C ILE A 138 -7.56 10.18 8.35
N ARG A 139 -6.79 9.11 8.49
CA ARG A 139 -5.32 9.12 8.43
C ARG A 139 -4.82 8.17 7.38
N LEU A 140 -4.07 8.70 6.42
CA LEU A 140 -3.57 7.98 5.26
C LEU A 140 -2.06 8.10 5.18
N VAL A 141 -1.43 7.04 4.68
CA VAL A 141 0.00 7.01 4.38
C VAL A 141 0.20 6.49 2.97
N SER A 142 1.10 7.10 2.22
CA SER A 142 1.56 6.60 0.93
C SER A 142 3.07 6.56 0.91
N LEU A 143 3.65 5.43 0.49
CA LEU A 143 5.09 5.32 0.31
C LEU A 143 5.47 5.88 -1.06
N VAL A 144 6.54 6.66 -1.09
CA VAL A 144 7.09 7.28 -2.30
C VAL A 144 8.56 6.86 -2.43
N CYS A 145 8.87 6.26 -3.58
CA CYS A 145 10.19 5.82 -3.96
C CYS A 145 11.13 7.01 -4.18
N PRO A 146 12.44 6.81 -4.01
CA PRO A 146 13.41 7.75 -4.55
C PRO A 146 13.13 8.05 -6.02
N SER A 147 13.34 9.30 -6.39
CA SER A 147 13.12 9.81 -7.75
C SER A 147 14.24 9.34 -8.70
N TYR A 148 14.43 8.03 -8.86
CA TYR A 148 15.50 7.52 -9.71
C TYR A 148 15.31 7.91 -11.18
N GLN A 149 16.42 8.08 -11.88
CA GLN A 149 16.41 8.24 -13.33
C GLN A 149 16.24 6.86 -13.99
N TYR A 150 15.02 6.56 -14.47
CA TYR A 150 14.76 5.38 -15.29
C TYR A 150 14.81 5.68 -16.78
N ARG A 151 15.25 4.68 -17.53
CA ARG A 151 15.11 4.60 -18.98
C ARG A 151 14.19 3.46 -19.36
N ARG A 152 13.55 3.62 -20.52
CA ARG A 152 12.73 2.59 -21.12
C ARG A 152 13.47 2.01 -22.33
N ASP A 153 13.61 0.70 -22.38
CA ASP A 153 14.15 0.02 -23.56
C ASP A 153 13.09 -0.09 -24.69
N ALA A 154 13.51 -0.57 -25.87
CA ALA A 154 12.64 -0.75 -27.03
C ALA A 154 11.48 -1.75 -26.79
N ASN A 155 11.58 -2.60 -25.76
CA ASN A 155 10.55 -3.56 -25.36
C ASN A 155 9.65 -3.01 -24.23
N GLY A 156 9.81 -1.73 -23.85
CA GLY A 156 9.03 -1.10 -22.81
C GLY A 156 9.49 -1.38 -21.37
N ARG A 157 10.60 -2.10 -21.17
CA ARG A 157 11.14 -2.44 -19.85
C ARG A 157 11.85 -1.23 -19.24
N LEU A 158 11.61 -1.00 -17.95
CA LEU A 158 12.28 0.04 -17.18
C LEU A 158 13.58 -0.50 -16.60
N TRP A 159 14.65 0.29 -16.66
CA TRP A 159 15.91 0.01 -16.01
C TRP A 159 16.55 1.30 -15.49
N HIS A 160 17.37 1.20 -14.44
CA HIS A 160 18.06 2.33 -13.84
C HIS A 160 19.21 2.80 -14.74
N ALA A 161 19.16 4.04 -15.20
CA ALA A 161 20.07 4.52 -16.26
C ALA A 161 21.54 4.64 -15.85
N SER A 162 21.80 5.06 -14.60
CA SER A 162 23.13 5.56 -14.19
C SER A 162 23.35 5.60 -12.66
N GLY A 163 22.34 5.23 -11.86
CA GLY A 163 22.30 5.51 -10.42
C GLY A 163 21.98 6.94 -10.02
N GLU A 164 21.75 7.81 -10.99
CA GLU A 164 21.36 9.19 -10.73
C GLU A 164 19.94 9.28 -10.15
N LEU A 165 19.77 10.23 -9.24
CA LEU A 165 18.48 10.66 -8.72
C LEU A 165 18.08 11.97 -9.39
N LEU A 166 16.80 12.12 -9.68
CA LEU A 166 16.20 13.34 -10.18
C LEU A 166 15.82 14.24 -8.99
N PRO A 167 16.00 15.57 -9.13
CA PRO A 167 15.67 16.52 -8.07
C PRO A 167 14.16 16.83 -7.99
N THR A 168 13.31 16.08 -8.68
CA THR A 168 11.86 16.27 -8.77
C THR A 168 11.14 14.93 -8.71
N THR A 169 9.95 14.86 -8.13
CA THR A 169 9.05 13.69 -8.15
C THR A 169 8.28 13.53 -9.45
N GLY A 170 8.17 14.60 -10.24
CA GLY A 170 7.67 14.56 -11.62
C GLY A 170 6.15 14.64 -11.79
N SER A 171 5.70 14.80 -13.04
CA SER A 171 4.28 15.10 -13.36
C SER A 171 3.30 13.96 -13.06
N ARG A 172 3.77 12.71 -13.02
CA ARG A 172 2.95 11.56 -12.65
C ARG A 172 2.55 11.64 -11.18
N PHE A 173 3.46 12.08 -10.29
CA PHE A 173 3.14 12.30 -8.88
C PHE A 173 2.03 13.34 -8.73
N ARG A 174 2.18 14.51 -9.37
CA ARG A 174 1.15 15.56 -9.44
C ARG A 174 -0.23 15.01 -9.84
N THR A 175 -0.25 14.21 -10.91
CA THR A 175 -1.49 13.62 -11.44
C THR A 175 -2.14 12.66 -10.43
N VAL A 176 -1.32 11.86 -9.74
CA VAL A 176 -1.80 10.95 -8.69
C VAL A 176 -2.32 11.74 -7.49
N ALA A 177 -1.57 12.72 -6.99
CA ALA A 177 -2.00 13.60 -5.90
C ALA A 177 -3.34 14.31 -6.21
N ALA A 178 -3.48 14.88 -7.40
CA ALA A 178 -4.73 15.52 -7.85
C ALA A 178 -5.90 14.53 -7.96
N THR A 179 -5.63 13.30 -8.39
CA THR A 179 -6.66 12.26 -8.50
C THR A 179 -7.13 11.79 -7.13
N LEU A 180 -6.19 11.52 -6.23
CA LEU A 180 -6.49 11.12 -4.85
C LEU A 180 -7.18 12.24 -4.07
N GLY A 181 -6.75 13.50 -4.29
CA GLY A 181 -7.42 14.68 -3.74
C GLY A 181 -8.90 14.73 -4.12
N ARG A 182 -9.22 14.57 -5.41
CA ARG A 182 -10.62 14.52 -5.90
C ARG A 182 -11.43 13.36 -5.33
N ILE A 183 -10.80 12.20 -5.13
CA ILE A 183 -11.48 11.01 -4.60
C ILE A 183 -11.95 11.25 -3.15
N PHE A 184 -11.15 11.93 -2.34
CA PHE A 184 -11.45 12.16 -0.93
C PHE A 184 -12.14 13.50 -0.65
N ALA A 185 -12.16 14.42 -1.61
CA ALA A 185 -12.82 15.73 -1.48
C ALA A 185 -14.27 15.65 -0.96
N PRO A 186 -15.13 14.72 -1.41
CA PRO A 186 -16.49 14.62 -0.88
C PRO A 186 -16.55 14.37 0.63
N LEU A 187 -15.61 13.60 1.20
CA LEU A 187 -15.59 13.39 2.65
C LEU A 187 -15.16 14.66 3.40
N ALA A 188 -14.20 15.41 2.85
CA ALA A 188 -13.79 16.70 3.40
C ALA A 188 -14.95 17.72 3.40
N GLU A 189 -15.72 17.78 2.30
CA GLU A 189 -16.90 18.64 2.16
C GLU A 189 -17.98 18.33 3.20
N HIS A 190 -18.07 17.06 3.64
CA HIS A 190 -18.95 16.63 4.71
C HIS A 190 -18.30 16.66 6.11
N GLY A 191 -17.20 17.40 6.28
CA GLY A 191 -16.61 17.71 7.58
C GLY A 191 -15.65 16.65 8.13
N VAL A 192 -15.19 15.71 7.31
CA VAL A 192 -14.18 14.73 7.71
C VAL A 192 -12.78 15.32 7.50
N ALA A 193 -12.00 15.46 8.57
CA ALA A 193 -10.61 15.88 8.48
C ALA A 193 -9.75 14.76 7.87
N ILE A 194 -9.01 15.03 6.80
CA ILE A 194 -8.16 14.02 6.15
C ILE A 194 -6.70 14.45 6.29
N ASP A 195 -5.93 13.68 7.03
CA ASP A 195 -4.46 13.81 7.09
C ASP A 195 -3.82 12.73 6.22
N TRP A 196 -2.93 13.14 5.33
CA TRP A 196 -2.23 12.23 4.43
C TRP A 196 -0.73 12.50 4.43
N GLU A 197 0.05 11.54 4.91
CA GLU A 197 1.52 11.61 4.84
C GLU A 197 2.05 10.82 3.63
N PHE A 198 2.94 11.44 2.86
CA PHE A 198 3.66 10.81 1.76
C PHE A 198 5.11 10.58 2.19
N TRP A 199 5.46 9.33 2.49
CA TRP A 199 6.74 8.94 3.07
C TRP A 199 7.75 8.59 2.00
N GLY A 200 8.82 9.37 1.91
CA GLY A 200 9.96 9.10 1.03
C GLY A 200 11.28 9.45 1.71
N TYR A 201 12.38 9.33 0.97
CA TYR A 201 13.69 9.77 1.43
C TYR A 201 13.85 11.27 1.18
N THR A 202 14.18 11.99 2.25
CA THR A 202 14.31 13.47 2.24
C THR A 202 15.76 13.91 2.31
N GLY A 203 16.63 13.03 2.80
CA GLY A 203 18.05 13.32 3.02
C GLY A 203 18.32 14.21 4.24
N GLU A 204 17.32 14.44 5.09
CA GLU A 204 17.41 15.29 6.29
C GLU A 204 18.50 14.83 7.26
N THR A 205 18.81 13.54 7.29
CA THR A 205 19.81 13.00 8.22
C THR A 205 21.25 13.18 7.76
N GLY A 206 21.49 13.36 6.46
CA GLY A 206 22.85 13.45 5.90
C GLY A 206 23.70 12.16 6.04
N ASP A 207 23.10 11.05 6.49
CA ASP A 207 23.79 9.78 6.70
C ASP A 207 23.37 8.75 5.63
N PRO A 208 24.31 8.24 4.81
CA PRO A 208 24.01 7.22 3.81
C PRO A 208 23.45 5.92 4.40
N GLU A 209 23.79 5.57 5.64
CA GLU A 209 23.31 4.34 6.28
C GLU A 209 21.82 4.41 6.63
N HIS A 210 21.25 5.61 6.75
CA HIS A 210 19.81 5.80 6.95
C HIS A 210 18.97 5.62 5.67
N LEU A 211 19.61 5.55 4.49
CA LEU A 211 18.95 5.44 3.18
C LEU A 211 18.74 3.96 2.77
N ILE A 212 17.90 3.24 3.52
CA ILE A 212 17.81 1.77 3.49
C ILE A 212 17.31 1.15 2.16
N ASP A 213 16.26 1.70 1.55
CA ASP A 213 15.63 1.20 0.31
C ASP A 213 16.15 1.99 -0.91
N ILE A 214 17.35 2.57 -0.78
CA ILE A 214 18.08 3.20 -1.89
C ILE A 214 19.04 2.19 -2.51
N ALA A 215 18.88 1.94 -3.80
CA ALA A 215 19.69 0.96 -4.50
C ALA A 215 21.20 1.28 -4.45
N ARG A 216 22.03 0.25 -4.27
CA ARG A 216 23.47 0.43 -4.00
C ARG A 216 24.22 1.22 -5.07
N PHE A 217 23.89 1.02 -6.34
CA PHE A 217 24.49 1.76 -7.45
C PHE A 217 24.24 3.28 -7.37
N VAL A 218 23.23 3.74 -6.63
CA VAL A 218 23.02 5.17 -6.32
C VAL A 218 24.08 5.66 -5.34
N HIS A 219 24.34 4.92 -4.27
CA HIS A 219 25.41 5.26 -3.34
C HIS A 219 26.77 5.31 -4.04
N GLU A 220 27.01 4.40 -4.99
CA GLU A 220 28.22 4.40 -5.82
C GLU A 220 28.30 5.62 -6.74
N HIS A 221 27.19 5.97 -7.41
CA HIS A 221 27.10 7.16 -8.25
C HIS A 221 27.51 8.43 -7.50
N TYR A 222 27.10 8.56 -6.23
CA TYR A 222 27.38 9.71 -5.39
C TYR A 222 28.59 9.54 -4.46
N ARG A 223 29.40 8.48 -4.60
CA ARG A 223 30.51 8.19 -3.67
C ARG A 223 31.54 9.32 -3.58
N ALA A 224 31.83 10.00 -4.70
CA ALA A 224 32.77 11.10 -4.75
C ALA A 224 32.20 12.41 -4.17
N ASP A 225 30.88 12.55 -4.13
CA ASP A 225 30.18 13.72 -3.58
C ASP A 225 28.85 13.31 -2.92
N PRO A 226 28.88 12.81 -1.67
CA PRO A 226 27.68 12.41 -0.95
C PRO A 226 26.73 13.57 -0.67
N ARG A 227 27.21 14.83 -0.64
CA ARG A 227 26.34 15.99 -0.39
C ARG A 227 25.33 16.15 -1.52
N ARG A 228 25.76 15.94 -2.76
CA ARG A 228 24.86 15.99 -3.93
C ARG A 228 23.72 14.96 -3.84
N LEU A 229 23.91 13.81 -3.21
CA LEU A 229 22.84 12.83 -2.95
C LEU A 229 21.76 13.45 -2.07
N PHE A 230 22.14 13.99 -0.91
CA PHE A 230 21.21 14.59 0.04
C PHE A 230 20.54 15.86 -0.50
N ASP A 231 21.30 16.73 -1.17
CA ASP A 231 20.74 17.93 -1.82
C ASP A 231 19.72 17.58 -2.91
N THR A 232 19.88 16.44 -3.58
CA THR A 232 18.95 15.98 -4.60
C THR A 232 17.69 15.39 -3.98
N LEU A 233 17.82 14.60 -2.91
CA LEU A 233 16.69 14.10 -2.12
C LEU A 233 15.88 15.25 -1.50
N GLY A 234 16.56 16.25 -0.94
CA GLY A 234 15.92 17.43 -0.35
C GLY A 234 15.11 18.23 -1.37
N ARG A 235 15.66 18.43 -2.58
CA ARG A 235 14.94 19.09 -3.69
C ARG A 235 13.72 18.29 -4.14
N ALA A 236 13.84 16.97 -4.27
CA ALA A 236 12.71 16.11 -4.63
C ALA A 236 11.61 16.15 -3.56
N ALA A 237 11.97 16.15 -2.27
CA ALA A 237 11.03 16.29 -1.16
C ALA A 237 10.34 17.65 -1.12
N GLN A 238 11.04 18.73 -1.48
CA GLN A 238 10.45 20.05 -1.62
C GLN A 238 9.43 20.08 -2.78
N ASP A 239 9.80 19.58 -3.97
CA ASP A 239 8.91 19.46 -5.13
C ASP A 239 7.66 18.63 -4.79
N MET A 240 7.84 17.50 -4.07
CA MET A 240 6.74 16.69 -3.57
C MET A 240 5.78 17.50 -2.69
N SER A 241 6.34 18.24 -1.72
CA SER A 241 5.57 19.06 -0.78
C SER A 241 4.78 20.17 -1.47
N GLU A 242 5.40 20.82 -2.47
CA GLU A 242 4.76 21.85 -3.29
C GLU A 242 3.59 21.28 -4.09
N GLN A 243 3.79 20.14 -4.76
CA GLN A 243 2.73 19.47 -5.52
C GLN A 243 1.58 18.99 -4.62
N LEU A 244 1.87 18.45 -3.44
CA LEU A 244 0.84 18.04 -2.48
C LEU A 244 -0.01 19.22 -2.01
N ARG A 245 0.64 20.33 -1.63
CA ARG A 245 -0.05 21.56 -1.22
C ARG A 245 -0.93 22.11 -2.34
N GLU A 246 -0.45 22.11 -3.57
CA GLU A 246 -1.20 22.62 -4.72
C GLU A 246 -2.38 21.73 -5.10
N GLU A 247 -2.20 20.42 -5.14
CA GLU A 247 -3.21 19.51 -5.68
C GLU A 247 -4.20 19.01 -4.62
N MET A 248 -3.74 18.76 -3.39
CA MET A 248 -4.59 18.24 -2.31
C MET A 248 -5.13 19.35 -1.40
N GLY A 249 -4.38 20.43 -1.23
CA GLY A 249 -4.82 21.60 -0.44
C GLY A 249 -6.10 22.25 -1.00
N ARG A 250 -6.31 22.17 -2.32
CA ARG A 250 -7.56 22.62 -2.99
C ARG A 250 -8.82 21.90 -2.50
N TYR A 251 -8.67 20.69 -1.94
CA TYR A 251 -9.75 19.85 -1.45
C TYR A 251 -9.82 19.81 0.08
N ALA A 252 -9.20 20.78 0.77
CA ALA A 252 -9.11 20.82 2.23
C ALA A 252 -8.48 19.55 2.86
N ILE A 253 -7.61 18.87 2.12
CA ILE A 253 -6.86 17.71 2.61
C ILE A 253 -5.51 18.19 3.15
N ASN A 254 -5.20 17.79 4.38
CA ASN A 254 -3.93 18.08 5.03
C ASN A 254 -2.87 17.07 4.58
N ALA A 255 -2.28 17.33 3.42
CA ALA A 255 -1.22 16.48 2.84
C ALA A 255 0.17 16.99 3.24
N SER A 256 1.06 16.08 3.62
CA SER A 256 2.43 16.42 4.03
C SER A 256 3.45 15.38 3.57
N THR A 257 4.70 15.80 3.48
CA THR A 257 5.86 14.96 3.19
C THR A 257 6.44 14.40 4.48
N GLY A 258 6.68 13.09 4.54
CA GLY A 258 7.33 12.40 5.66
C GLY A 258 8.69 11.85 5.27
N SER A 259 9.64 11.92 6.20
CA SER A 259 11.02 11.46 6.02
C SER A 259 11.22 10.03 6.55
N LEU A 260 11.47 9.07 5.66
CA LEU A 260 11.80 7.69 6.05
C LEU A 260 13.16 7.60 6.75
N ASP A 261 14.16 8.33 6.24
CA ASP A 261 15.50 8.36 6.81
C ASP A 261 15.49 8.91 8.24
N ARG A 262 14.66 9.93 8.52
CA ARG A 262 14.51 10.45 9.87
C ARG A 262 13.64 9.59 10.77
N LYS A 263 12.55 9.01 10.25
CA LYS A 263 11.62 8.20 11.05
C LYS A 263 12.27 6.91 11.54
N PHE A 264 13.05 6.23 10.68
CA PHE A 264 13.51 4.87 10.96
C PHE A 264 15.02 4.65 10.80
N GLY A 265 15.75 5.56 10.15
CA GLY A 265 17.15 5.36 9.76
C GLY A 265 18.05 4.98 10.94
N THR A 266 18.08 5.82 11.98
CA THR A 266 18.96 5.60 13.15
C THR A 266 18.62 4.31 13.89
N ALA A 267 17.34 4.05 14.17
CA ALA A 267 16.93 2.85 14.88
C ALA A 267 17.31 1.56 14.12
N ILE A 268 17.16 1.58 12.78
CA ILE A 268 17.51 0.44 11.94
C ILE A 268 19.02 0.24 11.89
N ASP A 269 19.79 1.33 11.77
CA ASP A 269 21.25 1.24 11.79
C ASP A 269 21.79 0.71 13.13
N ASP A 270 21.22 1.16 14.25
CA ASP A 270 21.57 0.67 15.58
C ASP A 270 21.32 -0.84 15.72
N ILE A 271 20.15 -1.32 15.28
CA ILE A 271 19.80 -2.75 15.32
C ILE A 271 20.74 -3.55 14.41
N ARG A 272 21.00 -3.08 13.20
CA ARG A 272 21.94 -3.73 12.26
C ARG A 272 23.35 -3.80 12.84
N SER A 273 23.84 -2.71 13.40
CA SER A 273 25.16 -2.63 14.03
C SER A 273 25.25 -3.52 15.26
N SER A 274 24.16 -3.67 16.03
CA SER A 274 24.08 -4.65 17.10
C SER A 274 24.11 -6.08 16.57
N PHE A 275 23.36 -6.39 15.51
CA PHE A 275 23.36 -7.72 14.90
C PHE A 275 24.76 -8.13 14.45
N SER A 276 25.46 -7.26 13.72
CA SER A 276 26.81 -7.53 13.21
C SER A 276 27.84 -7.79 14.32
N ARG A 277 27.64 -7.23 15.52
CA ARG A 277 28.48 -7.48 16.70
C ARG A 277 28.11 -8.76 17.44
N THR A 278 26.81 -9.06 17.56
CA THR A 278 26.30 -10.26 18.25
C THR A 278 26.53 -11.53 17.43
N PHE A 279 26.42 -11.44 16.10
CA PHE A 279 26.49 -12.58 15.17
C PHE A 279 27.50 -12.34 14.03
N PRO A 280 28.80 -12.15 14.33
CA PRO A 280 29.82 -11.82 13.32
C PRO A 280 30.02 -12.93 12.27
N ASP A 281 29.76 -14.18 12.62
CA ASP A 281 29.84 -15.37 11.77
C ASP A 281 28.59 -15.61 10.91
N GLN A 282 27.53 -14.83 11.10
CA GLN A 282 26.24 -14.98 10.40
C GLN A 282 26.02 -13.90 9.33
N GLN A 283 27.04 -13.11 8.99
CA GLN A 283 26.89 -11.94 8.11
C GLN A 283 26.59 -12.30 6.65
N GLU A 284 27.12 -13.42 6.15
CA GLU A 284 26.86 -13.88 4.78
C GLU A 284 25.72 -14.90 4.70
N ASN A 285 25.60 -15.77 5.71
CA ASN A 285 24.59 -16.83 5.74
C ASN A 285 24.15 -17.10 7.19
N ILE A 286 22.86 -17.40 7.36
CA ILE A 286 22.30 -17.77 8.67
C ILE A 286 22.48 -19.28 8.87
N THR A 287 23.50 -19.67 9.62
CA THR A 287 23.79 -21.06 10.01
C THR A 287 23.21 -21.42 11.39
N ARG A 288 22.88 -20.42 12.21
CA ARG A 288 22.24 -20.57 13.55
C ARG A 288 20.84 -19.95 13.58
N PRO A 289 19.86 -20.49 12.83
CA PRO A 289 18.55 -19.85 12.62
C PRO A 289 17.79 -19.59 13.92
N LYS A 290 17.73 -20.56 14.84
CA LYS A 290 16.98 -20.42 16.10
C LYS A 290 17.48 -19.27 16.97
N GLU A 291 18.80 -19.08 17.05
CA GLU A 291 19.41 -18.02 17.85
C GLU A 291 19.15 -16.64 17.23
N VAL A 292 19.34 -16.54 15.91
CA VAL A 292 19.08 -15.31 15.15
C VAL A 292 17.60 -14.91 15.21
N GLU A 293 16.69 -15.86 14.97
CA GLU A 293 15.25 -15.61 15.05
C GLU A 293 14.81 -15.22 16.46
N SER A 294 15.34 -15.87 17.50
CA SER A 294 15.02 -15.52 18.90
C SER A 294 15.47 -14.09 19.21
N TRP A 295 16.70 -13.74 18.84
CA TRP A 295 17.23 -12.38 19.06
C TRP A 295 16.41 -11.33 18.32
N LEU A 296 16.09 -11.57 17.05
CA LEU A 296 15.24 -10.66 16.27
C LEU A 296 13.81 -10.58 16.83
N ASN A 297 13.27 -11.65 17.39
CA ASN A 297 11.96 -11.59 18.04
C ASN A 297 11.97 -10.74 19.31
N GLU A 298 13.04 -10.78 20.10
CA GLU A 298 13.22 -9.92 21.26
C GLU A 298 13.34 -8.44 20.87
N VAL A 299 13.97 -8.15 19.74
CA VAL A 299 14.21 -6.77 19.27
C VAL A 299 13.03 -6.17 18.50
N CYS A 300 12.47 -6.90 17.53
CA CYS A 300 11.47 -6.39 16.58
C CYS A 300 10.23 -7.28 16.40
N ASN A 301 10.13 -8.41 17.13
CA ASN A 301 9.06 -9.41 16.95
C ASN A 301 8.91 -9.88 15.48
N CYS A 302 10.04 -9.98 14.77
CA CYS A 302 10.08 -10.17 13.32
C CYS A 302 11.10 -11.24 12.87
N GLY A 303 11.52 -12.13 13.79
CA GLY A 303 12.61 -13.07 13.56
C GLY A 303 12.49 -13.95 12.31
N PRO A 304 11.38 -14.67 12.10
CA PRO A 304 11.25 -15.58 10.95
C PRO A 304 11.31 -14.90 9.58
N LEU A 305 11.05 -13.59 9.50
CA LEU A 305 11.07 -12.84 8.24
C LEU A 305 12.47 -12.80 7.61
N ILE A 306 13.54 -12.85 8.42
CA ILE A 306 14.90 -12.64 7.94
C ILE A 306 15.29 -13.65 6.86
N HIS A 307 14.79 -14.89 6.97
CA HIS A 307 15.08 -15.95 6.00
C HIS A 307 14.53 -15.63 4.61
N SER A 308 13.30 -15.10 4.55
CA SER A 308 12.70 -14.70 3.28
C SER A 308 13.43 -13.51 2.67
N PHE A 309 13.85 -12.55 3.48
CA PHE A 309 14.60 -11.39 3.02
C PHE A 309 16.00 -11.76 2.53
N VAL A 310 16.70 -12.68 3.20
CA VAL A 310 18.00 -13.21 2.75
C VAL A 310 17.87 -13.96 1.42
N GLU A 311 16.80 -14.74 1.23
CA GLU A 311 16.52 -15.39 -0.06
C GLU A 311 16.30 -14.37 -1.18
N GLN A 312 15.48 -13.35 -0.94
CA GLN A 312 15.21 -12.28 -1.91
C GLN A 312 16.47 -11.48 -2.25
N GLU A 313 17.29 -11.16 -1.25
CA GLU A 313 18.54 -10.43 -1.45
C GLU A 313 19.49 -11.25 -2.33
N ASN A 314 19.68 -12.54 -2.04
CA ASN A 314 20.50 -13.43 -2.87
C ASN A 314 20.03 -13.47 -4.34
N ILE A 315 18.71 -13.54 -4.56
CA ILE A 315 18.12 -13.48 -5.91
C ILE A 315 18.42 -12.12 -6.57
N TYR A 316 18.28 -11.01 -5.82
CA TYR A 316 18.57 -9.67 -6.34
C TYR A 316 20.04 -9.55 -6.77
N ARG A 317 20.98 -9.99 -5.94
CA ARG A 317 22.43 -9.95 -6.23
C ARG A 317 22.79 -10.76 -7.47
N GLN A 318 22.20 -11.94 -7.65
CA GLN A 318 22.47 -12.78 -8.83
C GLN A 318 22.01 -12.17 -10.16
N ASN A 319 20.97 -11.33 -10.14
CA ASN A 319 20.29 -10.87 -11.36
C ASN A 319 20.58 -9.42 -11.75
N VAL A 320 20.98 -8.56 -10.81
CA VAL A 320 20.98 -7.09 -11.03
C VAL A 320 22.35 -6.46 -10.84
N ILE A 321 23.16 -6.91 -9.88
CA ILE A 321 24.38 -6.20 -9.47
C ILE A 321 25.56 -7.18 -9.36
N LEU A 322 26.68 -6.86 -10.00
CA LEU A 322 27.86 -7.74 -10.08
C LEU A 322 28.80 -7.64 -8.87
N GLU A 323 28.74 -6.56 -8.08
CA GLU A 323 29.63 -6.35 -6.93
C GLU A 323 28.87 -5.73 -5.74
N PHE A 324 28.98 -6.33 -4.55
CA PHE A 324 28.50 -5.75 -3.28
C PHE A 324 29.63 -5.73 -2.26
N SER A 325 29.75 -4.62 -1.54
CA SER A 325 30.66 -4.50 -0.40
C SER A 325 30.01 -4.85 0.94
N GLU A 326 28.68 -4.86 1.04
CA GLU A 326 27.94 -5.19 2.27
C GLU A 326 27.57 -6.68 2.27
N PRO A 327 27.74 -7.40 3.41
CA PRO A 327 27.32 -8.80 3.52
C PRO A 327 25.81 -8.98 3.30
N VAL A 328 25.38 -10.18 2.87
CA VAL A 328 23.99 -10.46 2.49
C VAL A 328 23.00 -10.25 3.64
N VAL A 329 23.30 -10.78 4.83
CA VAL A 329 22.36 -10.81 5.95
C VAL A 329 22.09 -9.42 6.54
N PRO A 330 23.10 -8.56 6.79
CA PRO A 330 22.88 -7.16 7.18
C PRO A 330 22.05 -6.36 6.17
N ALA A 331 22.28 -6.53 4.86
CA ALA A 331 21.49 -5.85 3.83
C ALA A 331 20.02 -6.29 3.88
N ALA A 332 19.77 -7.60 3.91
CA ALA A 332 18.43 -8.17 4.08
C ALA A 332 17.75 -7.71 5.38
N LEU A 333 18.50 -7.61 6.47
CA LEU A 333 18.01 -7.15 7.78
C LEU A 333 17.51 -5.70 7.71
N ARG A 334 18.23 -4.79 7.06
CA ARG A 334 17.82 -3.38 6.95
C ARG A 334 16.47 -3.25 6.26
N GLU A 335 16.31 -3.90 5.11
CA GLU A 335 15.05 -3.87 4.37
C GLU A 335 13.91 -4.52 5.18
N MET A 336 14.17 -5.64 5.83
CA MET A 336 13.20 -6.31 6.71
C MET A 336 12.71 -5.36 7.82
N LEU A 337 13.64 -4.67 8.47
CA LEU A 337 13.33 -3.73 9.54
C LEU A 337 12.55 -2.52 9.00
N LEU A 338 12.90 -1.98 7.83
CA LEU A 338 12.18 -0.86 7.23
C LEU A 338 10.70 -1.17 7.05
N TYR A 339 10.36 -2.29 6.40
CA TYR A 339 8.96 -2.65 6.17
C TYR A 339 8.25 -3.03 7.47
N THR A 340 8.94 -3.68 8.40
CA THR A 340 8.37 -3.98 9.73
C THR A 340 8.01 -2.69 10.48
N HIS A 341 8.92 -1.72 10.52
CA HIS A 341 8.70 -0.44 11.20
C HIS A 341 7.62 0.41 10.52
N ILE A 342 7.58 0.46 9.18
CA ILE A 342 6.51 1.13 8.43
C ILE A 342 5.14 0.55 8.82
N LEU A 343 4.99 -0.77 8.76
CA LEU A 343 3.71 -1.43 9.02
C LEU A 343 3.31 -1.39 10.50
N ASP A 344 4.28 -1.45 11.42
CA ASP A 344 4.03 -1.26 12.85
C ASP A 344 3.58 0.17 13.17
N GLU A 345 4.22 1.19 12.59
CA GLU A 345 3.84 2.59 12.75
C GLU A 345 2.42 2.85 12.21
N VAL A 346 2.12 2.34 11.00
CA VAL A 346 0.77 2.40 10.40
C VAL A 346 -0.27 1.79 11.34
N ARG A 347 0.02 0.62 11.92
CA ARG A 347 -0.89 -0.06 12.85
C ARG A 347 -1.09 0.74 14.14
N LYS A 348 -0.01 1.26 14.74
CA LYS A 348 -0.05 2.05 15.98
C LYS A 348 -0.82 3.36 15.80
N GLN A 349 -0.63 4.04 14.68
CA GLN A 349 -1.35 5.28 14.37
C GLN A 349 -2.77 5.05 13.86
N GLY A 350 -3.11 3.79 13.52
CA GLY A 350 -4.37 3.39 12.95
C GLY A 350 -4.57 3.86 11.51
N SER A 351 -3.49 4.19 10.79
CA SER A 351 -3.52 4.74 9.43
C SER A 351 -3.88 3.68 8.37
N VAL A 352 -4.33 4.13 7.20
CA VAL A 352 -4.52 3.28 6.02
C VAL A 352 -3.42 3.55 5.01
N VAL A 353 -2.73 2.49 4.56
CA VAL A 353 -1.75 2.62 3.47
C VAL A 353 -2.49 2.64 2.15
N ILE A 354 -2.27 3.71 1.40
CA ILE A 354 -2.64 3.81 -0.01
C ILE A 354 -1.34 3.60 -0.78
N ASP A 355 -1.14 2.41 -1.32
CA ASP A 355 0.06 2.12 -2.09
C ASP A 355 -0.03 2.76 -3.49
N THR A 356 0.65 3.89 -3.63
CA THR A 356 0.59 4.71 -4.83
C THR A 356 1.69 4.38 -5.84
N GLU A 357 2.63 3.51 -5.47
CA GLU A 357 3.74 3.01 -6.28
C GLU A 357 4.00 1.53 -5.97
N SER A 358 3.29 0.64 -6.67
CA SER A 358 3.44 -0.83 -6.67
C SER A 358 4.33 -1.42 -5.56
N SER A 359 3.71 -2.01 -4.55
CA SER A 359 4.33 -2.68 -3.41
C SER A 359 5.55 -3.51 -3.84
N SER A 360 6.69 -3.31 -3.18
CA SER A 360 7.84 -4.21 -3.38
C SER A 360 7.47 -5.60 -2.84
N ASN A 361 8.10 -6.65 -3.38
CA ASN A 361 7.88 -8.02 -2.89
C ASN A 361 8.17 -8.12 -1.38
N TYR A 362 9.09 -7.31 -0.87
CA TYR A 362 9.42 -7.20 0.54
C TYR A 362 8.25 -6.74 1.41
N MET A 363 7.52 -5.69 1.00
CA MET A 363 6.33 -5.26 1.73
C MET A 363 5.24 -6.34 1.70
N THR A 364 5.05 -7.04 0.58
CA THR A 364 4.09 -8.15 0.45
C THR A 364 4.42 -9.31 1.39
N GLU A 365 5.70 -9.68 1.53
CA GLU A 365 6.14 -10.71 2.48
C GLU A 365 5.92 -10.26 3.93
N THR A 366 6.30 -9.03 4.28
CA THR A 366 6.07 -8.50 5.63
C THR A 366 4.59 -8.46 6.00
N LEU A 367 3.69 -8.12 5.07
CA LEU A 367 2.24 -8.10 5.30
C LEU A 367 1.66 -9.47 5.69
N ARG A 368 2.31 -10.59 5.34
CA ARG A 368 1.88 -11.93 5.78
C ARG A 368 2.10 -12.15 7.28
N TYR A 369 3.11 -11.50 7.84
CA TYR A 369 3.48 -11.59 9.26
C TYR A 369 2.88 -10.44 10.08
N LEU A 370 2.82 -9.25 9.49
CA LEU A 370 2.27 -8.05 10.11
C LEU A 370 1.14 -7.47 9.24
N PRO A 371 -0.07 -8.07 9.26
CA PRO A 371 -1.20 -7.56 8.50
C PRO A 371 -1.52 -6.11 8.84
N ALA A 372 -1.63 -5.28 7.82
CA ALA A 372 -1.95 -3.85 7.95
C ALA A 372 -3.08 -3.43 7.00
N PRO A 373 -3.83 -2.35 7.30
CA PRO A 373 -4.85 -1.80 6.41
C PRO A 373 -4.17 -1.21 5.17
N LEU A 374 -4.24 -1.92 4.04
CA LEU A 374 -3.56 -1.52 2.80
C LEU A 374 -4.46 -1.69 1.57
N ILE A 375 -4.49 -0.65 0.74
CA ILE A 375 -5.08 -0.66 -0.61
C ILE A 375 -3.93 -0.60 -1.62
N PHE A 376 -4.03 -1.33 -2.74
CA PHE A 376 -3.03 -1.45 -3.82
C PHE A 376 -1.86 -2.45 -3.60
N ALA A 377 -2.06 -3.54 -2.86
CA ALA A 377 -1.00 -4.54 -2.63
C ALA A 377 -0.81 -5.53 -3.78
N ARG A 378 0.40 -5.66 -4.36
CA ARG A 378 0.73 -6.84 -5.21
C ARG A 378 0.39 -8.13 -4.44
N SER A 379 -0.45 -9.03 -4.98
CA SER A 379 -0.92 -10.17 -4.16
C SER A 379 0.21 -11.17 -3.95
N GLY A 380 0.35 -11.67 -2.72
CA GLY A 380 1.34 -12.67 -2.37
C GLY A 380 1.03 -14.08 -2.91
N LYS A 381 -0.05 -14.29 -3.67
CA LYS A 381 -0.37 -15.62 -4.22
C LYS A 381 0.41 -15.88 -5.50
N LYS A 382 1.62 -16.42 -5.34
CA LYS A 382 2.33 -17.13 -6.41
C LYS A 382 1.39 -18.23 -6.94
N ALA A 383 1.02 -18.19 -8.23
CA ALA A 383 0.52 -19.39 -8.88
C ALA A 383 1.71 -20.34 -9.00
N HIS A 384 1.63 -21.51 -8.37
CA HIS A 384 2.59 -22.61 -8.53
C HIS A 384 2.73 -23.13 -9.99
N HIS A 385 2.14 -22.46 -10.99
CA HIS A 385 1.96 -22.98 -12.34
C HIS A 385 2.39 -22.05 -13.48
N GLU A 386 3.01 -20.90 -13.22
CA GLU A 386 3.61 -20.11 -14.31
C GLU A 386 5.13 -20.20 -14.21
N GLY A 387 5.69 -21.08 -15.05
CA GLY A 387 7.12 -21.19 -15.33
C GLY A 387 7.67 -19.95 -16.01
N HIS A 388 7.69 -18.83 -15.27
CA HIS A 388 8.37 -17.61 -15.66
C HIS A 388 9.56 -17.42 -14.74
N GLY A 389 10.70 -17.98 -15.14
CA GLY A 389 12.04 -17.56 -14.68
C GLY A 389 12.40 -16.13 -15.07
N SER A 390 11.43 -15.26 -15.31
CA SER A 390 11.60 -13.82 -15.40
C SER A 390 10.94 -13.22 -14.17
N TYR A 391 11.70 -13.16 -13.07
CA TYR A 391 11.42 -12.20 -12.02
C TYR A 391 11.25 -10.85 -12.74
N THR A 392 10.02 -10.33 -12.78
CA THR A 392 9.83 -8.91 -13.06
C THR A 392 10.52 -8.24 -11.89
N MET A 393 11.74 -7.74 -12.15
CA MET A 393 12.62 -7.14 -11.17
C MET A 393 11.81 -6.22 -10.27
N ASN A 394 12.16 -6.19 -8.98
CA ASN A 394 11.56 -5.43 -7.88
C ASN A 394 11.68 -3.89 -8.09
N ILE A 395 11.51 -3.42 -9.32
CA ILE A 395 11.49 -2.03 -9.69
C ILE A 395 10.09 -1.55 -9.35
N ARG A 396 9.94 -0.94 -8.17
CA ARG A 396 8.81 -0.04 -7.94
C ARG A 396 8.81 0.97 -9.08
N GLN A 397 7.66 1.16 -9.72
CA GLN A 397 7.59 2.11 -10.83
C GLN A 397 7.52 3.52 -10.27
N PRO A 398 8.62 4.30 -10.28
CA PRO A 398 8.57 5.64 -9.72
C PRO A 398 7.62 6.52 -10.53
N TYR A 399 7.31 7.67 -9.98
CA TYR A 399 6.65 8.74 -10.72
C TYR A 399 7.46 9.33 -11.88
N ASN A 400 8.78 9.14 -11.86
CA ASN A 400 9.67 9.68 -12.88
C ASN A 400 10.08 8.65 -13.94
N ILE A 401 9.67 8.88 -15.18
CA ILE A 401 10.21 8.19 -16.36
C ILE A 401 10.68 9.28 -17.31
N VAL A 402 11.99 9.33 -17.59
CA VAL A 402 12.54 10.29 -18.54
C VAL A 402 12.21 9.80 -19.96
N PRO A 403 11.64 10.64 -20.85
CA PRO A 403 11.47 10.30 -22.26
C PRO A 403 12.83 10.00 -22.89
N GLY A 404 12.94 8.85 -23.56
CA GLY A 404 14.15 8.43 -24.29
C GLY A 404 14.24 9.04 -25.67
#